data_AF-A0A7S3MFV7-F1
#
_entry.id   AF-A0A7S3MFV7-F1
#
_cell.length_a   1.000
_cell.length_b   1.000
_cell.length_c   1.000
_cell.angle_alpha   90.00
_cell.angle_beta   90.00
_cell.angle_gamma   90.00
#
_symmetry.space_group_name_H-M   'P 1'
#
loop_
_entity.id
_entity.type
_entity.pdbx_description
1 polymer ?
#
loop_
_entity_poly.entity_id
_entity_poly.type
_entity_poly.pdbx_seq_one_letter_code
_entity_poly.pdbx_strand_id
1 'polypeptide(L)'
;EERVPVFPEKEIVFVSARVHSGEVPAQHTFKGILSLLMDPNDLRAKELRARYVFKLIPMLNPDGVYRGHFRMDQLGQNLNRYYLDPDPSLQPAIYAAKALTDYFSQIGK
;
A
#
# COMPACT_ATOMS: atom_id res chain seq x y z
N GLU A 1 4.93 4.22 -24.95
CA GLU A 1 4.38 3.69 -23.69
C GLU A 1 3.46 4.73 -23.08
N GLU A 2 2.21 4.36 -22.81
CA GLU A 2 1.22 5.27 -22.23
C GLU A 2 1.55 5.47 -20.74
N ARG A 3 2.00 6.68 -20.37
CA ARG A 3 2.28 7.01 -18.97
C ARG A 3 0.97 7.05 -18.19
N VAL A 4 1.01 6.57 -16.95
CA VAL A 4 -0.14 6.66 -16.03
C VAL A 4 -0.58 8.13 -15.90
N PRO A 5 -1.89 8.44 -15.97
CA PRO A 5 -2.39 9.79 -15.80
C PRO A 5 -1.91 10.43 -14.49
N VAL A 6 -1.50 11.70 -14.56
CA VAL A 6 -1.07 12.49 -13.41
C VAL A 6 -2.21 13.45 -13.03
N PHE A 7 -2.45 13.62 -11.73
CA PHE A 7 -3.49 14.51 -11.19
C PHE A 7 -2.85 15.53 -10.23
N PRO A 8 -2.23 16.60 -10.74
CA PRO A 8 -1.47 17.56 -9.92
C PRO A 8 -2.30 18.27 -8.85
N GLU A 9 -3.62 18.37 -9.02
CA GLU A 9 -4.53 19.05 -8.09
C GLU A 9 -5.03 18.16 -6.96
N LYS A 10 -4.78 16.85 -7.02
CA LYS A 10 -5.33 15.87 -6.06
C LYS A 10 -4.29 15.47 -5.02
N GLU A 11 -4.74 15.29 -3.79
CA GLU A 11 -3.92 14.76 -2.70
C GLU A 11 -3.78 13.24 -2.80
N ILE A 12 -2.70 12.70 -2.24
CA ILE A 12 -2.44 11.26 -2.25
C ILE A 12 -2.97 10.61 -0.99
N VAL A 13 -3.71 9.50 -1.16
CA VAL A 13 -4.05 8.61 -0.05
C VAL A 13 -3.34 7.28 -0.27
N PHE A 14 -2.37 6.99 0.60
CA PHE A 14 -1.62 5.74 0.56
C PHE A 14 -2.23 4.71 1.52
N VAL A 15 -2.53 3.52 1.02
CA VAL A 15 -3.07 2.41 1.82
C VAL A 15 -2.27 1.16 1.51
N SER A 16 -1.71 0.55 2.55
CA SER A 16 -1.05 -0.76 2.48
C SER A 16 -1.67 -1.73 3.46
N ALA A 17 -1.61 -3.03 3.16
CA ALA A 17 -2.04 -4.08 4.07
C ALA A 17 -1.03 -5.24 4.15
N ARG A 18 -1.22 -6.12 5.14
CA ARG A 18 -0.47 -7.38 5.31
C ARG A 18 1.06 -7.19 5.38
N VAL A 19 1.52 -6.25 6.20
CA VAL A 19 2.94 -6.18 6.58
C VAL A 19 3.33 -7.37 7.45
N HIS A 20 2.46 -7.76 8.39
CA HIS A 20 2.52 -9.07 9.01
C HIS A 20 1.63 -10.03 8.22
N SER A 21 2.20 -11.17 7.85
CA SER A 21 1.56 -12.13 6.95
C SER A 21 0.31 -12.80 7.55
N GLY A 22 0.23 -12.97 8.87
CA GLY A 22 -0.89 -13.61 9.57
C GLY A 22 -2.10 -12.70 9.83
N GLU A 23 -2.00 -11.40 9.55
CA GLU A 23 -3.07 -10.43 9.79
C GLU A 23 -4.14 -10.47 8.67
N VAL A 24 -4.74 -11.64 8.46
CA VAL A 24 -5.78 -11.89 7.44
C VAL A 24 -6.93 -10.87 7.46
N PRO A 25 -7.45 -10.40 8.62
CA PRO A 25 -8.49 -9.37 8.64
C PRO A 25 -8.14 -8.11 7.84
N ALA A 26 -6.86 -7.70 7.80
CA ALA A 26 -6.42 -6.55 7.02
C ALA A 26 -6.69 -6.73 5.51
N GLN A 27 -6.62 -7.95 4.99
CA GLN A 27 -6.93 -8.25 3.59
C GLN A 27 -8.42 -8.06 3.29
N HIS A 28 -9.30 -8.45 4.23
CA HIS A 28 -10.74 -8.26 4.08
C HIS A 28 -11.12 -6.78 4.13
N THR A 29 -10.52 -6.01 5.04
CA THR A 29 -10.68 -4.56 5.09
C THR A 29 -10.21 -3.90 3.80
N PHE A 30 -9.02 -4.27 3.31
CA PHE A 30 -8.50 -3.74 2.05
C PHE A 30 -9.43 -4.05 0.86
N LYS A 31 -9.96 -5.27 0.79
CA LYS A 31 -10.96 -5.65 -0.22
C LYS A 31 -12.20 -4.74 -0.13
N GLY A 32 -12.69 -4.46 1.08
CA GLY A 32 -13.83 -3.55 1.29
C GLY A 32 -13.54 -2.11 0.80
N ILE A 33 -12.34 -1.59 1.10
CA ILE A 33 -11.89 -0.28 0.59
C ILE A 33 -11.88 -0.29 -0.93
N LEU A 34 -11.28 -1.30 -1.55
CA LEU A 34 -11.21 -1.42 -3.01
C LEU A 34 -12.62 -1.53 -3.63
N SER A 35 -13.49 -2.34 -3.05
CA SER A 35 -14.88 -2.49 -3.52
C SER A 35 -15.64 -1.17 -3.47
N LEU A 36 -15.53 -0.40 -2.38
CA LEU A 36 -16.14 0.94 -2.29
C LEU A 36 -15.55 1.86 -3.36
N LEU A 37 -14.22 1.96 -3.45
CA LEU A 37 -13.54 2.86 -4.39
C LEU A 37 -13.76 2.48 -5.85
N MET A 38 -14.17 1.26 -6.16
CA MET A 38 -14.48 0.82 -7.52
C MET A 38 -15.96 0.93 -7.88
N ASP A 39 -16.84 1.20 -6.93
CA ASP A 39 -18.27 1.35 -7.19
C ASP A 39 -18.52 2.64 -8.03
N PRO A 40 -19.09 2.53 -9.24
CA PRO A 40 -19.41 3.68 -10.08
C PRO A 40 -20.72 4.36 -9.68
N ASN A 41 -21.53 3.75 -8.82
CA ASN A 41 -22.83 4.26 -8.39
C ASN A 41 -22.79 4.88 -6.99
N ASP A 42 -21.82 4.50 -6.15
CA ASP A 42 -21.65 5.07 -4.82
C ASP A 42 -21.20 6.55 -4.87
N LEU A 43 -22.01 7.44 -4.32
CA LEU A 43 -21.74 8.89 -4.30
C LEU A 43 -20.48 9.23 -3.49
N ARG A 44 -20.20 8.51 -2.41
CA ARG A 44 -19.00 8.71 -1.59
C ARG A 44 -17.77 8.31 -2.38
N ALA A 45 -17.84 7.19 -3.11
CA ALA A 45 -16.72 6.73 -3.94
C ALA A 45 -16.40 7.71 -5.07
N LYS A 46 -17.44 8.26 -5.73
CA LYS A 46 -17.27 9.34 -6.73
C LYS A 46 -16.55 10.54 -6.12
N GLU A 47 -16.99 11.00 -4.96
CA GLU A 47 -16.41 12.18 -4.31
C GLU A 47 -14.97 11.94 -3.85
N LEU A 48 -14.67 10.75 -3.32
CA LEU A 48 -13.31 10.35 -2.95
C LEU A 48 -12.38 10.34 -4.18
N ARG A 49 -12.80 9.74 -5.30
CA ARG A 49 -12.02 9.71 -6.54
C ARG A 49 -11.91 11.10 -7.21
N ALA A 50 -12.85 12.00 -6.96
CA ALA A 50 -12.78 13.38 -7.43
C ALA A 50 -11.68 14.18 -6.70
N ARG A 51 -11.47 13.92 -5.40
CA ARG A 51 -10.54 14.69 -4.55
C ARG A 51 -9.15 14.06 -4.40
N TYR A 52 -9.05 12.74 -4.42
CA TYR A 52 -7.82 12.02 -4.08
C TYR A 52 -7.37 11.07 -5.18
N VAL A 53 -6.06 10.80 -5.19
CA VAL A 53 -5.48 9.65 -5.90
C VAL A 53 -5.09 8.60 -4.86
N PHE A 54 -5.69 7.42 -4.96
CA PHE A 54 -5.40 6.32 -4.05
C PHE A 54 -4.21 5.50 -4.56
N LYS A 55 -3.19 5.30 -3.72
CA LYS A 55 -2.05 4.39 -3.94
C LYS A 55 -2.24 3.19 -3.04
N LEU A 56 -2.51 2.04 -3.64
CA LEU A 56 -3.03 0.86 -2.95
C LEU A 56 -2.04 -0.31 -3.06
N ILE A 57 -1.50 -0.77 -1.94
CA ILE A 57 -0.67 -1.98 -1.84
C ILE A 57 -1.44 -3.05 -1.07
N PRO A 58 -2.04 -4.06 -1.73
CA PRO A 58 -2.88 -5.05 -1.06
C PRO A 58 -2.12 -5.93 -0.08
N MET A 59 -0.81 -6.11 -0.30
CA MET A 59 0.01 -7.03 0.48
C MET A 59 1.48 -6.61 0.45
N LEU A 60 2.04 -6.28 1.61
CA LEU A 60 3.46 -5.96 1.75
C LEU A 60 4.34 -7.20 1.94
N ASN A 61 3.80 -8.28 2.51
CA ASN A 61 4.56 -9.49 2.82
C ASN A 61 4.01 -10.75 2.11
N PRO A 62 4.04 -10.81 0.77
CA PRO A 62 3.54 -11.97 0.03
C PRO A 62 4.30 -13.26 0.35
N ASP A 63 5.60 -13.18 0.58
CA ASP A 63 6.43 -14.36 0.88
C ASP A 63 6.08 -14.98 2.24
N GLY A 64 5.91 -14.16 3.27
CA GLY A 64 5.45 -14.62 4.58
C GLY A 64 4.05 -15.21 4.53
N VAL A 65 3.17 -14.68 3.68
CA VAL A 65 1.83 -15.25 3.46
C VAL A 65 1.92 -16.63 2.81
N TYR A 66 2.67 -16.74 1.72
CA TYR A 66 2.86 -18.01 1.02
C TYR A 66 3.46 -19.09 1.93
N ARG A 67 4.40 -18.70 2.81
CA ARG A 67 5.07 -19.60 3.76
C ARG A 67 4.26 -19.90 5.03
N GLY A 68 3.08 -19.31 5.20
CA GLY A 68 2.26 -19.50 6.41
C GLY A 68 2.87 -18.88 7.67
N HIS A 69 3.74 -17.87 7.53
CA HIS A 69 4.26 -17.14 8.68
C HIS A 69 3.15 -16.30 9.33
N PHE A 70 3.31 -16.01 10.63
CA PHE A 70 2.40 -15.10 11.33
C PHE A 70 2.83 -13.63 11.26
N ARG A 71 4.11 -13.33 11.54
CA ARG A 71 4.59 -11.95 11.70
C ARG A 71 5.75 -11.58 10.76
N MET A 72 6.61 -12.55 10.47
CA MET A 72 7.90 -12.30 9.82
C MET A 72 7.83 -12.52 8.31
N ASP A 73 8.76 -11.91 7.58
CA ASP A 73 9.02 -12.23 6.18
C ASP A 73 9.80 -13.55 6.01
N GLN A 74 10.29 -13.82 4.80
CA GLN A 74 11.08 -15.01 4.49
C GLN A 74 12.47 -15.06 5.14
N LEU A 75 13.01 -13.93 5.60
CA LEU A 75 14.28 -13.83 6.30
C LEU A 75 14.12 -13.83 7.83
N GLY A 76 12.90 -14.02 8.33
CA GLY A 76 12.61 -13.97 9.77
C GLY A 76 12.53 -12.55 10.34
N GLN A 77 12.41 -11.54 9.47
CA GLN A 77 12.39 -10.13 9.85
C GLN A 77 10.97 -9.61 10.02
N ASN A 78 10.78 -8.77 11.05
CA ASN A 78 9.55 -8.03 11.21
C ASN A 78 9.59 -6.76 10.35
N LEU A 79 9.01 -6.82 9.14
CA LEU A 79 8.99 -5.71 8.18
C LEU A 79 8.46 -4.39 8.77
N ASN A 80 7.56 -4.44 9.76
CA ASN A 80 7.02 -3.26 10.46
C ASN A 80 8.04 -2.62 11.44
N ARG A 81 9.33 -2.92 11.33
CA ARG A 81 10.43 -2.32 12.09
C ARG A 81 11.49 -1.65 11.21
N TYR A 82 11.32 -1.68 9.89
CA TYR A 82 12.33 -1.20 8.93
C TYR A 82 11.88 0.05 8.16
N TYR A 83 10.84 0.77 8.60
CA TYR A 83 10.39 1.98 7.89
C TYR A 83 11.36 3.17 7.97
N LEU A 84 12.23 3.22 8.98
CA LEU A 84 13.19 4.32 9.11
C LEU A 84 14.33 4.21 8.08
N ASP A 85 14.92 3.01 7.98
CA ASP A 85 16.06 2.72 7.11
C ASP A 85 15.97 1.27 6.57
N PRO A 86 15.10 1.03 5.57
CA PRO A 86 14.97 -0.29 4.95
C PRO A 86 16.11 -0.54 3.97
N ASP A 87 16.73 -1.71 4.06
CA ASP A 87 17.72 -2.15 3.07
C ASP A 87 16.99 -2.71 1.84
N PRO A 88 17.27 -2.23 0.61
CA PRO A 88 16.58 -2.69 -0.59
C PRO A 88 16.84 -4.16 -0.95
N SER A 89 17.93 -4.75 -0.46
CA SER A 89 18.25 -6.18 -0.65
C SER A 89 17.58 -7.09 0.38
N LEU A 90 17.33 -6.58 1.60
CA LEU A 90 16.75 -7.37 2.70
C LEU A 90 15.25 -7.11 2.88
N GLN A 91 14.78 -5.85 2.81
CA GLN A 91 13.37 -5.45 2.94
C GLN A 91 12.87 -4.68 1.71
N PRO A 92 12.92 -5.29 0.49
CA PRO A 92 12.57 -4.59 -0.75
C PRO A 92 11.15 -4.02 -0.76
N ALA A 93 10.19 -4.70 -0.15
CA ALA A 93 8.80 -4.24 -0.09
C ALA A 93 8.65 -2.96 0.74
N ILE A 94 9.35 -2.86 1.87
CA ILE A 94 9.32 -1.67 2.73
C ILE A 94 10.09 -0.52 2.08
N TYR A 95 11.24 -0.81 1.49
CA TYR A 95 12.01 0.17 0.72
C TYR A 95 11.17 0.79 -0.40
N ALA A 96 10.53 -0.03 -1.23
CA ALA A 96 9.71 0.46 -2.34
C ALA A 96 8.48 1.27 -1.87
N ALA A 97 7.81 0.82 -0.82
CA ALA A 97 6.68 1.54 -0.23
C ALA A 97 7.11 2.91 0.32
N LYS A 98 8.22 2.95 1.06
CA LYS A 98 8.81 4.19 1.61
C LYS A 98 9.26 5.14 0.49
N ALA A 99 9.95 4.63 -0.53
CA ALA A 99 10.40 5.45 -1.65
C ALA A 99 9.22 6.13 -2.37
N LEU A 100 8.09 5.42 -2.50
CA LEU A 100 6.87 5.99 -3.09
C LEU A 100 6.25 7.08 -2.20
N THR A 101 6.18 6.86 -0.89
CA THR A 101 5.65 7.89 0.04
C THR A 101 6.58 9.10 0.14
N ASP A 102 7.89 8.89 0.16
CA ASP A 102 8.89 9.95 0.18
C ASP A 102 8.81 10.80 -1.09
N TYR A 103 8.67 10.16 -2.26
CA TYR A 103 8.49 10.86 -3.53
C TYR A 103 7.28 11.80 -3.50
N PHE A 104 6.11 11.32 -3.04
CA PHE A 104 4.92 12.17 -2.96
C PHE A 104 5.09 13.30 -1.93
N SER A 105 5.67 13.00 -0.76
CA SER A 105 5.96 14.01 0.26
C SER A 105 6.90 15.10 -0.27
N GLN A 106 7.94 14.74 -1.04
CA GLN A 106 8.90 15.69 -1.62
C GLN A 106 8.27 16.62 -2.65
N ILE A 107 7.26 16.16 -3.39
CA ILE A 107 6.52 17.00 -4.34
C ILE A 107 5.33 17.73 -3.71
N GLY A 108 5.22 17.72 -2.38
CA GLY A 108 4.16 18.40 -1.63
C GLY A 108 2.79 17.74 -1.77
N LYS A 109 2.76 16.40 -1.79
CA LYS A 109 1.58 15.56 -2.00
C LYS A 109 1.35 14.52 -0.92
#